data_AF-A0A3B9N665-F1
#
_entry.id   AF-A0A3B9N665-F1
#
_cell.length_a   1.000
_cell.length_b   1.000
_cell.length_c   1.000
_cell.angle_alpha   90.00
_cell.angle_beta   90.00
_cell.angle_gamma   90.00
#
_symmetry.space_group_name_H-M   'P 1'
#
loop_
_entity.id
_entity.type
_entity.pdbx_description
1 polymer ?
#
loop_
_entity_poly.entity_id
_entity_poly.type
_entity_poly.pdbx_seq_one_letter_code
_entity_poly.pdbx_strand_id
1 'polypeptide(L)'
;MRNLLKKLIFFSLPVIVFLLIYLVTDPFKILYDYNDYYSKNDFVSLNRSVINTKTYIKNRGNIHYNSFIFGSSRTIAVKCKDWVEYLPDNAVPFHYDGNAENLSGINKKIKFIDTQSDTIKYALIFIDQMLLENSINKGHLYIEYPGVSNESWVHYHTLFIKAFSNPKFFLGYFYFKYTGNYKKFMGSKILKLKYPNIWDPITSDLFIGLETEIKNDSLNYYSKLKKLSELKYKVKPEVFLPNDTEIKLLNEIKEVFDKHQTKYKIVSNPFISQFPLCNKQKELLQNIFGKENVYDFSGKSQFSLHIDNFYDASHFRRKVAKEILKEIYSN
;
A
#
# COMPACT_ATOMS: atom_id res chain seq x y z
N MET A 1 40.46 31.82 -11.23
CA MET A 1 39.82 30.73 -10.46
C MET A 1 38.98 31.20 -9.26
N ARG A 2 39.50 32.01 -8.32
CA ARG A 2 38.76 32.41 -7.10
C ARG A 2 37.42 33.13 -7.35
N ASN A 3 37.33 33.97 -8.38
CA ASN A 3 36.08 34.67 -8.74
C ASN A 3 35.06 33.77 -9.46
N LEU A 4 35.51 32.74 -10.18
CA LEU A 4 34.64 31.75 -10.81
C LEU A 4 34.01 30.85 -9.75
N LEU A 5 34.80 30.40 -8.77
CA LEU A 5 34.32 29.59 -7.65
C LEU A 5 33.26 30.34 -6.82
N LYS A 6 33.49 31.63 -6.52
CA LYS A 6 32.51 32.47 -5.81
C LYS A 6 31.19 32.62 -6.59
N LYS A 7 31.26 32.83 -7.91
CA LYS A 7 30.07 32.94 -8.77
C LYS A 7 29.31 31.62 -8.85
N LEU A 8 30.01 30.48 -8.95
CA LEU A 8 29.40 29.15 -8.94
C LEU A 8 28.70 28.86 -7.61
N ILE A 9 29.35 29.14 -6.46
CA ILE A 9 28.74 28.95 -5.14
C ILE A 9 27.48 29.80 -4.99
N PHE A 10 27.52 31.08 -5.39
CA PHE A 10 26.36 31.96 -5.29
C PHE A 10 25.20 31.51 -6.20
N PHE A 11 25.52 31.05 -7.42
CA PHE A 11 24.54 30.50 -8.35
C PHE A 11 23.91 29.19 -7.84
N SER A 12 24.70 28.34 -7.17
CA SER A 12 24.23 27.08 -6.57
C SER A 12 23.51 27.26 -5.24
N LEU A 13 23.62 28.42 -4.58
CA LEU A 13 23.07 28.66 -3.25
C LEU A 13 21.56 28.33 -3.14
N PRO A 14 20.68 28.74 -4.07
CA PRO A 14 19.26 28.37 -4.00
C PRO A 14 19.03 26.86 -4.05
N VAL A 15 19.82 26.13 -4.85
CA VAL A 15 19.74 24.67 -4.97
C VAL A 15 20.21 24.01 -3.67
N ILE A 16 21.32 24.50 -3.10
CA ILE A 16 21.84 24.00 -1.82
C ILE A 16 20.82 24.23 -0.71
N VAL A 17 20.24 25.43 -0.60
CA VAL A 17 19.20 25.74 0.39
C VAL A 17 17.98 24.84 0.20
N PHE A 18 17.52 24.64 -1.04
CA PHE A 18 16.41 23.75 -1.34
C PHE A 18 16.67 22.30 -0.90
N LEU A 19 17.87 21.77 -1.19
CA LEU A 19 18.26 20.42 -0.77
C LEU A 19 18.42 20.32 0.76
N LEU A 20 18.97 21.34 1.41
CA LEU A 20 19.06 21.38 2.88
C LEU A 20 17.66 21.35 3.51
N ILE A 21 16.70 22.10 2.97
CA ILE A 21 15.31 22.06 3.43
C ILE A 21 14.74 20.65 3.26
N TYR A 22 14.95 20.01 2.11
CA TYR A 22 14.51 18.63 1.88
C TYR A 22 15.09 17.66 2.92
N LEU A 23 16.41 17.73 3.15
CA LEU A 23 17.09 16.86 4.11
C LEU A 23 16.55 17.08 5.52
N VAL A 24 16.47 18.34 5.99
CA VAL A 24 16.02 18.66 7.35
C VAL A 24 14.55 18.32 7.58
N THR A 25 13.69 18.55 6.58
CA THR A 25 12.24 18.37 6.75
C THR A 25 11.76 16.96 6.48
N ASP A 26 12.49 16.18 5.67
CA ASP A 26 12.17 14.82 5.22
C ASP A 26 10.65 14.59 5.08
N PRO A 27 9.97 15.33 4.18
CA PRO A 27 8.52 15.39 4.16
C PRO A 27 7.86 14.05 3.82
N PHE A 28 8.62 13.13 3.20
CA PHE A 28 8.18 11.79 2.84
C PHE A 28 8.68 10.71 3.82
N LYS A 29 9.44 11.08 4.85
CA LYS A 29 9.96 10.19 5.90
C LYS A 29 10.80 9.03 5.38
N ILE A 30 11.67 9.30 4.42
CA ILE A 30 12.50 8.26 3.79
C ILE A 30 13.98 8.33 4.17
N LEU A 31 14.44 9.44 4.75
CA LEU A 31 15.85 9.67 5.08
C LEU A 31 16.19 9.17 6.48
N TYR A 32 15.28 9.39 7.44
CA TYR A 32 15.52 9.07 8.85
C TYR A 32 14.67 7.89 9.33
N ASP A 33 15.01 7.39 10.51
CA ASP A 33 14.20 6.41 11.22
C ASP A 33 13.21 7.11 12.13
N TYR A 34 11.96 6.66 12.05
CA TYR A 34 10.86 7.24 12.79
C TYR A 34 10.27 6.20 13.73
N ASN A 35 10.00 6.61 14.96
CA ASN A 35 9.15 5.82 15.87
C ASN A 35 7.67 5.99 15.53
N ASP A 36 7.33 7.00 14.72
CA ASP A 36 5.97 7.25 14.27
C ASP A 36 5.94 7.94 12.89
N TYR A 37 5.41 7.21 11.90
CA TYR A 37 5.27 7.69 10.54
C TYR A 37 4.04 8.58 10.32
N TYR A 38 3.03 8.59 11.19
CA TYR A 38 1.75 9.24 10.90
C TYR A 38 1.30 10.30 11.93
N SER A 39 1.67 10.25 13.21
CA SER A 39 1.16 11.26 14.18
C SER A 39 1.58 12.71 13.90
N LYS A 40 2.69 12.90 13.17
CA LYS A 40 3.20 14.22 12.77
C LYS A 40 3.33 14.27 11.26
N ASN A 41 2.54 15.12 10.62
CA ASN A 41 2.47 15.31 9.15
C ASN A 41 1.79 14.19 8.35
N ASP A 42 0.73 13.56 8.87
CA ASP A 42 -0.17 12.69 8.09
C ASP A 42 -0.88 13.38 6.91
N PHE A 43 -0.72 14.70 6.77
CA PHE A 43 -1.15 15.46 5.60
C PHE A 43 -0.27 15.22 4.35
N VAL A 44 0.78 14.41 4.43
CA VAL A 44 1.57 13.97 3.27
C VAL A 44 1.33 12.47 3.03
N SER A 45 1.00 12.08 1.80
CA SER A 45 0.95 10.67 1.42
C SER A 45 2.34 10.07 1.49
N LEU A 46 2.49 9.00 2.27
CA LEU A 46 3.74 8.27 2.40
C LEU A 46 3.73 7.00 1.56
N ASN A 47 4.92 6.55 1.16
CA ASN A 47 5.11 5.30 0.44
C ASN A 47 5.05 4.12 1.43
N ARG A 48 3.97 3.32 1.34
CA ARG A 48 3.72 2.15 2.19
C ARG A 48 4.78 1.07 2.03
N SER A 49 5.19 0.74 0.81
CA SER A 49 6.22 -0.28 0.57
C SER A 49 7.53 0.09 1.27
N VAL A 50 7.94 1.35 1.23
CA VAL A 50 9.14 1.85 1.92
C VAL A 50 8.97 1.78 3.44
N ILE A 51 7.87 2.31 3.98
CA ILE A 51 7.63 2.30 5.43
C ILE A 51 7.61 0.87 5.96
N ASN A 52 6.84 -0.02 5.32
CA ASN A 52 6.72 -1.42 5.71
C ASN A 52 8.10 -2.09 5.67
N THR A 53 8.89 -1.87 4.62
CA THR A 53 10.25 -2.42 4.53
C THR A 53 11.15 -1.94 5.65
N LYS A 54 11.22 -0.62 5.90
CA LYS A 54 12.06 -0.07 6.98
C LYS A 54 11.63 -0.62 8.34
N THR A 55 10.33 -0.78 8.55
CA THR A 55 9.76 -1.34 9.79
C THR A 55 10.14 -2.80 9.98
N TYR A 56 9.99 -3.61 8.93
CA TYR A 56 10.39 -5.01 8.95
C TYR A 56 11.88 -5.14 9.22
N ILE A 57 12.76 -4.42 8.50
CA ILE A 57 14.21 -4.45 8.71
C ILE A 57 14.58 -4.04 10.14
N LYS A 58 13.96 -2.99 10.68
CA LYS A 58 14.21 -2.51 12.04
C LYS A 58 13.88 -3.55 13.11
N ASN A 59 12.80 -4.31 12.90
CA ASN A 59 12.25 -5.18 13.93
C ASN A 59 12.63 -6.66 13.78
N ARG A 60 12.95 -7.15 12.57
CA ARG A 60 13.12 -8.58 12.27
C ARG A 60 14.21 -9.29 13.08
N GLY A 61 15.22 -8.55 13.54
CA GLY A 61 16.28 -9.12 14.40
C GLY A 61 15.78 -9.56 15.78
N ASN A 62 14.70 -8.94 16.27
CA ASN A 62 14.10 -9.24 17.58
C ASN A 62 12.71 -9.90 17.46
N ILE A 63 12.01 -9.66 16.35
CA ILE A 63 10.66 -10.14 16.09
C ILE A 63 10.70 -11.05 14.88
N HIS A 64 10.55 -12.34 15.11
CA HIS A 64 10.59 -13.36 14.06
C HIS A 64 9.25 -13.47 13.35
N TYR A 65 8.93 -12.47 12.53
CA TYR A 65 7.73 -12.49 11.69
C TYR A 65 7.71 -13.73 10.81
N ASN A 66 6.57 -14.41 10.78
CA ASN A 66 6.39 -15.63 9.98
C ASN A 66 5.05 -15.71 9.26
N SER A 67 4.19 -14.69 9.44
CA SER A 67 2.88 -14.58 8.82
C SER A 67 2.79 -13.24 8.11
N PHE A 68 2.45 -13.21 6.83
CA PHE A 68 2.51 -11.98 6.04
C PHE A 68 1.20 -11.70 5.28
N ILE A 69 0.69 -10.49 5.43
CA ILE A 69 -0.41 -9.95 4.61
C ILE A 69 0.22 -9.16 3.46
N PHE A 70 -0.08 -9.55 2.22
CA PHE A 70 0.38 -8.88 1.01
C PHE A 70 -0.79 -8.35 0.19
N GLY A 71 -0.54 -7.26 -0.54
CA GLY A 71 -1.51 -6.67 -1.46
C GLY A 71 -1.27 -5.18 -1.68
N SER A 72 -2.19 -4.56 -2.40
CA SER A 72 -2.23 -3.11 -2.55
C SER A 72 -2.80 -2.43 -1.31
N SER A 73 -2.86 -1.09 -1.32
CA SER A 73 -3.47 -0.30 -0.25
C SER A 73 -4.91 -0.70 0.09
N ARG A 74 -5.59 -1.50 -0.74
CA ARG A 74 -6.88 -2.12 -0.45
C ARG A 74 -6.83 -3.04 0.77
N THR A 75 -5.68 -3.66 1.06
CA THR A 75 -5.50 -4.49 2.24
C THR A 75 -5.43 -3.71 3.53
N ILE A 76 -5.35 -2.37 3.51
CA ILE A 76 -5.46 -1.53 4.70
C ILE A 76 -6.71 -1.86 5.52
N ALA A 77 -7.76 -2.42 4.95
CA ALA A 77 -8.91 -2.91 5.71
C ALA A 77 -8.61 -4.13 6.59
N VAL A 78 -7.72 -5.01 6.14
CA VAL A 78 -7.28 -6.23 6.81
C VAL A 78 -6.26 -5.87 7.88
N LYS A 79 -6.34 -6.52 9.04
CA LYS A 79 -5.43 -6.26 10.16
C LYS A 79 -4.78 -7.53 10.65
N CYS A 80 -3.50 -7.42 10.98
CA CYS A 80 -2.74 -8.47 11.64
C CYS A 80 -3.45 -8.95 12.91
N LYS A 81 -3.98 -8.01 13.71
CA LYS A 81 -4.72 -8.34 14.94
C LYS A 81 -6.05 -9.06 14.74
N ASP A 82 -6.67 -8.94 13.56
CA ASP A 82 -7.89 -9.71 13.25
C ASP A 82 -7.53 -11.04 12.57
N TRP A 83 -6.45 -11.08 11.78
CA TRP A 83 -6.03 -12.29 11.07
C TRP A 83 -5.40 -13.33 12.00
N VAL A 84 -4.65 -12.88 13.03
CA VAL A 84 -3.99 -13.78 13.98
C VAL A 84 -4.96 -14.69 14.73
N GLU A 85 -6.22 -14.29 14.88
CA GLU A 85 -7.30 -15.10 15.49
C GLU A 85 -7.57 -16.42 14.74
N TYR A 86 -7.14 -16.52 13.47
CA TYR A 86 -7.31 -17.69 12.61
C TYR A 86 -6.01 -18.47 12.39
N LEU A 87 -4.92 -18.07 13.04
CA LEU A 87 -3.61 -18.70 12.90
C LEU A 87 -3.19 -19.40 14.19
N PRO A 88 -2.25 -20.37 14.14
CA PRO A 88 -1.71 -20.98 15.34
C PRO A 88 -0.99 -19.96 16.24
N ASP A 89 -0.90 -20.25 17.54
CA ASP A 89 -0.35 -19.33 18.56
C ASP A 89 1.08 -18.82 18.29
N ASN A 90 1.86 -19.53 17.48
CA ASN A 90 3.21 -19.14 17.09
C ASN A 90 3.26 -18.23 15.84
N ALA A 91 2.12 -17.82 15.32
CA ALA A 91 2.01 -16.91 14.19
C ALA A 91 2.34 -15.48 14.63
N VAL A 92 3.30 -14.87 13.95
CA VAL A 92 3.75 -13.49 14.20
C VAL A 92 3.49 -12.68 12.93
N PRO A 93 2.32 -12.01 12.83
CA PRO A 93 1.87 -11.36 11.61
C PRO A 93 2.54 -10.01 11.35
N PHE A 94 2.81 -9.74 10.07
CA PHE A 94 3.29 -8.48 9.54
C PHE A 94 2.50 -8.08 8.28
N HIS A 95 2.13 -6.81 8.19
CA HIS A 95 1.38 -6.26 7.06
C HIS A 95 2.33 -5.58 6.07
N TYR A 96 2.52 -6.21 4.91
CA TYR A 96 3.51 -5.81 3.92
C TYR A 96 2.86 -5.29 2.62
N ASP A 97 1.87 -4.41 2.74
CA ASP A 97 1.17 -3.79 1.61
C ASP A 97 2.02 -2.74 0.86
N GLY A 98 1.50 -2.26 -0.27
CA GLY A 98 2.07 -1.18 -1.06
C GLY A 98 1.00 -0.27 -1.66
N ASN A 99 1.33 1.00 -1.91
CA ASN A 99 0.39 1.89 -2.60
C ASN A 99 0.18 1.41 -4.04
N ALA A 100 -1.08 1.15 -4.44
CA ALA A 100 -1.39 0.63 -5.78
C ALA A 100 -0.44 -0.50 -6.22
N GLU A 101 -0.16 -1.41 -5.28
CA GLU A 101 0.82 -2.48 -5.46
C GLU A 101 0.53 -3.35 -6.68
N ASN A 102 1.59 -3.85 -7.30
CA ASN A 102 1.51 -4.81 -8.39
C ASN A 102 2.16 -6.15 -8.03
N LEU A 103 1.94 -7.14 -8.89
CA LEU A 103 2.45 -8.49 -8.67
C LEU A 103 3.99 -8.52 -8.56
N SER A 104 4.70 -7.67 -9.30
CA SER A 104 6.17 -7.55 -9.20
C SER A 104 6.63 -7.08 -7.82
N GLY A 105 5.95 -6.11 -7.21
CA GLY A 105 6.26 -5.64 -5.86
C GLY A 105 6.07 -6.74 -4.81
N ILE A 106 4.98 -7.50 -4.89
CA ILE A 106 4.73 -8.64 -4.00
C ILE A 106 5.81 -9.72 -4.16
N ASN A 107 6.13 -10.11 -5.41
CA ASN A 107 7.18 -11.08 -5.69
C ASN A 107 8.53 -10.65 -5.10
N LYS A 108 8.91 -9.37 -5.26
CA LYS A 108 10.15 -8.83 -4.69
C LYS A 108 10.16 -8.87 -3.17
N LYS A 109 9.06 -8.53 -2.51
CA LYS A 109 8.95 -8.59 -1.04
C LYS A 109 9.06 -10.00 -0.50
N ILE A 110 8.39 -10.96 -1.16
CA ILE A 110 8.47 -12.39 -0.80
C ILE A 110 9.90 -12.90 -0.95
N LYS A 111 10.56 -12.62 -2.08
CA LYS A 111 11.98 -12.96 -2.28
C LYS A 111 12.89 -12.25 -1.28
N PHE A 112 12.62 -11.00 -0.96
CA PHE A 112 13.40 -10.26 0.02
C PHE A 112 13.38 -10.98 1.38
N ILE A 113 12.20 -11.35 1.89
CA ILE A 113 12.05 -12.12 3.13
C ILE A 113 12.83 -13.46 3.04
N ASP A 114 12.72 -14.16 1.91
CA ASP A 114 13.47 -15.41 1.69
C ASP A 114 15.00 -15.20 1.75
N THR A 115 15.52 -14.15 1.12
CA THR A 115 16.97 -13.84 1.15
C THR A 115 17.45 -13.39 2.53
N GLN A 116 16.54 -12.88 3.36
CA GLN A 116 16.81 -12.51 4.73
C GLN A 116 16.95 -13.73 5.66
N SER A 117 16.69 -14.95 5.17
CA SER A 117 16.64 -16.19 5.97
C SER A 117 15.54 -16.20 7.03
N ASP A 118 14.50 -15.39 6.86
CA ASP A 118 13.27 -15.45 7.66
C ASP A 118 12.29 -16.45 7.02
N THR A 119 11.35 -16.97 7.81
CA THR A 119 10.39 -17.99 7.33
C THR A 119 9.07 -17.37 6.91
N ILE A 120 8.48 -17.82 5.81
CA ILE A 120 7.10 -17.48 5.42
C ILE A 120 6.20 -18.69 5.73
N LYS A 121 5.72 -18.83 6.96
CA LYS A 121 4.85 -19.96 7.35
C LYS A 121 3.41 -19.75 6.90
N TYR A 122 2.94 -18.51 6.94
CA TYR A 122 1.57 -18.15 6.58
C TYR A 122 1.55 -16.93 5.65
N ALA A 123 0.76 -16.97 4.59
CA ALA A 123 0.60 -15.84 3.69
C ALA A 123 -0.85 -15.58 3.33
N LEU A 124 -1.26 -14.32 3.35
CA LEU A 124 -2.56 -13.87 2.91
C LEU A 124 -2.36 -12.81 1.83
N ILE A 125 -2.64 -13.16 0.57
CA ILE A 125 -2.46 -12.25 -0.56
C ILE A 125 -3.82 -11.78 -1.04
N PHE A 126 -4.06 -10.48 -0.96
CA PHE A 126 -5.21 -9.87 -1.60
C PHE A 126 -4.84 -9.35 -2.98
N ILE A 127 -5.56 -9.83 -3.99
CA ILE A 127 -5.33 -9.54 -5.40
C ILE A 127 -6.51 -8.80 -6.02
N ASP A 128 -6.26 -8.10 -7.10
CA ASP A 128 -7.29 -7.57 -7.97
C ASP A 128 -6.75 -7.47 -9.39
N GLN A 129 -7.63 -7.17 -10.33
CA GLN A 129 -7.26 -7.14 -11.73
C GLN A 129 -6.15 -6.12 -12.05
N MET A 130 -6.13 -4.97 -11.35
CA MET A 130 -5.10 -3.94 -11.56
C MET A 130 -3.73 -4.42 -11.06
N LEU A 131 -3.72 -5.16 -9.95
CA LEU A 131 -2.50 -5.76 -9.40
C LEU A 131 -1.96 -6.85 -10.33
N LEU A 132 -2.83 -7.69 -10.90
CA LEU A 132 -2.46 -8.81 -11.79
C LEU A 132 -2.02 -8.36 -13.18
N GLU A 133 -2.61 -7.28 -13.72
CA GLU A 133 -2.14 -6.63 -14.95
C GLU A 133 -0.65 -6.27 -14.87
N ASN A 134 -0.13 -6.12 -13.65
CA ASN A 134 1.26 -5.82 -13.37
C ASN A 134 1.73 -4.52 -14.04
N SER A 135 0.82 -3.55 -14.16
CA SER A 135 1.15 -2.23 -14.68
C SER A 135 2.13 -1.53 -13.72
N ILE A 136 3.23 -1.02 -14.28
CA ILE A 136 4.28 -0.35 -13.49
C ILE A 136 3.83 1.08 -13.23
N ASN A 137 3.34 1.32 -12.02
CA ASN A 137 3.05 2.67 -11.54
C ASN A 137 4.35 3.45 -11.36
N LYS A 138 4.41 4.67 -11.88
CA LYS A 138 5.62 5.52 -11.84
C LYS A 138 5.49 6.59 -10.75
N GLY A 139 6.54 6.76 -9.96
CA GLY A 139 6.67 7.87 -9.01
C GLY A 139 7.02 7.43 -7.58
N HIS A 140 7.30 8.42 -6.74
CA HIS A 140 7.80 8.22 -5.37
C HIS A 140 6.88 7.40 -4.45
N LEU A 141 5.58 7.30 -4.75
CA LEU A 141 4.64 6.48 -3.96
C LEU A 141 4.66 4.99 -4.34
N TYR A 142 5.23 4.64 -5.49
CA TYR A 142 5.12 3.31 -6.10
C TYR A 142 6.48 2.63 -6.29
N ILE A 143 7.56 3.30 -5.87
CA ILE A 143 8.91 2.74 -5.92
C ILE A 143 9.15 1.85 -4.70
N GLU A 144 9.80 0.72 -4.92
CA GLU A 144 10.24 -0.17 -3.85
C GLU A 144 11.48 0.37 -3.14
N TYR A 145 11.72 -0.11 -1.92
CA TYR A 145 12.95 0.21 -1.22
C TYR A 145 14.16 -0.40 -1.96
N PRO A 146 15.29 0.31 -2.10
CA PRO A 146 16.48 -0.21 -2.81
C PRO A 146 17.04 -1.51 -2.22
N GLY A 147 16.77 -1.82 -0.94
CA GLY A 147 17.16 -3.10 -0.35
C GLY A 147 16.27 -4.29 -0.76
N VAL A 148 15.05 -4.03 -1.24
CA VAL A 148 14.04 -5.05 -1.64
C VAL A 148 14.07 -5.31 -3.14
N SER A 149 14.55 -4.34 -3.91
CA SER A 149 14.55 -4.37 -5.37
C SER A 149 15.93 -3.99 -5.90
N ASN A 150 16.23 -4.31 -7.16
CA ASN A 150 17.48 -3.87 -7.82
C ASN A 150 17.44 -2.37 -8.22
N GLU A 151 16.69 -1.56 -7.47
CA GLU A 151 16.51 -0.15 -7.73
C GLU A 151 17.72 0.66 -7.24
N SER A 152 18.12 1.66 -8.02
CA SER A 152 19.26 2.49 -7.66
C SER A 152 18.87 3.49 -6.58
N TRP A 153 19.73 3.66 -5.57
CA TRP A 153 19.61 4.73 -4.57
C TRP A 153 19.49 6.12 -5.22
N VAL A 154 20.18 6.36 -6.34
CA VAL A 154 20.11 7.64 -7.06
C VAL A 154 18.74 7.83 -7.68
N HIS A 155 18.21 6.83 -8.38
CA HIS A 155 16.87 6.92 -8.97
C HIS A 155 15.80 7.05 -7.87
N TYR A 156 15.91 6.25 -6.81
CA TYR A 156 15.06 6.31 -5.62
C TYR A 156 14.96 7.73 -5.07
N HIS A 157 16.08 8.34 -4.64
CA HIS A 157 16.07 9.70 -4.11
C HIS A 157 15.65 10.74 -5.15
N THR A 158 15.96 10.54 -6.43
CA THR A 158 15.55 11.45 -7.51
C THR A 158 14.03 11.54 -7.61
N LEU A 159 13.28 10.43 -7.45
CA LEU A 159 11.82 10.47 -7.47
C LEU A 159 11.25 11.29 -6.32
N PHE A 160 11.81 11.18 -5.12
CA PHE A 160 11.37 11.96 -3.95
C PHE A 160 11.75 13.44 -4.06
N ILE A 161 12.96 13.76 -4.53
CA ILE A 161 13.37 15.15 -4.78
C ILE A 161 12.49 15.78 -5.88
N LYS A 162 12.15 15.03 -6.93
CA LYS A 162 11.21 15.46 -7.98
C LYS A 162 9.80 15.69 -7.44
N ALA A 163 9.35 14.88 -6.48
CA ALA A 163 8.08 15.09 -5.80
C ALA A 163 8.12 16.34 -4.92
N PHE A 164 9.21 16.55 -4.19
CA PHE A 164 9.44 17.71 -3.35
C PHE A 164 9.50 19.02 -4.16
N SER A 165 10.12 18.99 -5.35
CA SER A 165 10.25 20.16 -6.21
C SER A 165 8.96 20.56 -6.94
N ASN A 166 7.88 19.78 -6.82
CA ASN A 166 6.58 20.15 -7.37
C ASN A 166 6.06 21.42 -6.65
N PRO A 167 5.80 22.54 -7.35
CA PRO A 167 5.44 23.80 -6.70
C PRO A 167 4.16 23.71 -5.86
N LYS A 168 3.17 22.90 -6.27
CA LYS A 168 1.93 22.69 -5.50
C LYS A 168 2.22 21.93 -4.20
N PHE A 169 3.12 20.95 -4.25
CA PHE A 169 3.55 20.23 -3.05
C PHE A 169 4.40 21.12 -2.15
N PHE A 170 5.47 21.73 -2.67
CA PHE A 170 6.39 22.56 -1.88
C PHE A 170 5.65 23.71 -1.16
N LEU A 171 4.87 24.51 -1.90
CA LEU A 171 4.10 25.61 -1.30
C LEU A 171 2.99 25.09 -0.39
N GLY A 172 2.31 24.00 -0.79
CA GLY A 172 1.24 23.39 -0.01
C GLY A 172 1.73 22.83 1.34
N TYR A 173 2.89 22.16 1.34
CA TYR A 173 3.51 21.56 2.51
C TYR A 173 3.79 22.61 3.58
N PHE A 174 4.54 23.67 3.23
CA PHE A 174 4.86 24.72 4.20
C PHE A 174 3.64 25.52 4.61
N TYR A 175 2.78 25.90 3.67
CA TYR A 175 1.56 26.65 4.00
C TYR A 175 0.68 25.85 4.98
N PHE A 176 0.40 24.58 4.68
CA PHE A 176 -0.44 23.75 5.54
C PHE A 176 0.24 23.47 6.89
N LYS A 177 1.53 23.14 6.90
CA LYS A 177 2.30 22.88 8.13
C LYS A 177 2.24 24.02 9.14
N TYR A 178 2.28 25.27 8.67
CA TYR A 178 2.28 26.44 9.57
C TYR A 178 0.90 27.03 9.86
N THR A 179 -0.07 26.85 8.95
CA THR A 179 -1.39 27.48 9.10
C THR A 179 -2.51 26.51 9.47
N GLY A 180 -2.34 25.21 9.24
CA GLY A 180 -3.41 24.20 9.30
C GLY A 180 -4.50 24.38 8.23
N ASN A 181 -4.39 25.39 7.36
CA ASN A 181 -5.46 25.76 6.44
C ASN A 181 -5.29 25.09 5.07
N TYR A 182 -6.25 24.25 4.70
CA TYR A 182 -6.27 23.62 3.39
C TYR A 182 -6.72 24.60 2.29
N LYS A 183 -6.01 24.64 1.16
CA LYS A 183 -6.32 25.50 0.00
C LYS A 183 -6.54 24.66 -1.27
N LYS A 184 -7.44 25.13 -2.16
CA LYS A 184 -7.80 24.42 -3.40
C LYS A 184 -6.60 24.08 -4.29
N PHE A 185 -5.56 24.91 -4.34
CA PHE A 185 -4.38 24.66 -5.17
C PHE A 185 -3.56 23.44 -4.72
N MET A 186 -3.68 23.04 -3.44
CA MET A 186 -2.95 21.90 -2.87
C MET A 186 -3.42 20.59 -3.50
N GLY A 187 -4.73 20.47 -3.78
CA GLY A 187 -5.33 19.27 -4.37
C GLY A 187 -4.89 17.98 -3.67
N SER A 188 -4.66 16.91 -4.42
CA SER A 188 -4.20 15.63 -3.86
C SER A 188 -2.76 15.60 -3.37
N LYS A 189 -2.01 16.71 -3.44
CA LYS A 189 -0.61 16.77 -2.97
C LYS A 189 -0.50 16.91 -1.45
N ILE A 190 -1.54 17.47 -0.83
CA ILE A 190 -1.69 17.55 0.63
C ILE A 190 -2.99 16.84 0.97
N LEU A 191 -2.94 15.93 1.93
CA LEU A 191 -4.10 15.21 2.41
C LEU A 191 -4.89 16.10 3.38
N LYS A 192 -6.20 16.17 3.17
CA LYS A 192 -7.14 16.86 4.06
C LYS A 192 -7.83 15.83 4.94
N LEU A 193 -7.10 15.32 5.93
CA LEU A 193 -7.65 14.35 6.88
C LEU A 193 -8.46 15.07 7.96
N LYS A 194 -9.64 14.54 8.28
CA LYS A 194 -10.45 15.01 9.42
C LYS A 194 -9.98 14.40 10.74
N TYR A 195 -9.47 13.17 10.67
CA TYR A 195 -8.88 12.43 11.79
C TYR A 195 -7.57 11.79 11.34
N PRO A 196 -6.60 11.65 12.24
CA PRO A 196 -5.30 11.15 11.86
C PRO A 196 -5.31 9.65 11.55
N ASN A 197 -4.35 9.24 10.72
CA ASN A 197 -4.06 7.83 10.56
C ASN A 197 -3.17 7.37 11.73
N ILE A 198 -3.39 6.15 12.21
CA ILE A 198 -2.62 5.53 13.28
C ILE A 198 -1.90 4.32 12.70
N TRP A 199 -0.59 4.26 12.88
CA TRP A 199 0.23 3.16 12.37
C TRP A 199 0.83 2.37 13.53
N ASP A 200 0.81 1.05 13.40
CA ASP A 200 1.39 0.12 14.36
C ASP A 200 2.88 -0.12 14.03
N PRO A 201 3.82 0.22 14.93
CA PRO A 201 5.24 0.09 14.66
C PRO A 201 5.78 -1.34 14.66
N ILE A 202 4.98 -2.31 15.07
CA ILE A 202 5.34 -3.72 15.11
C ILE A 202 4.78 -4.43 13.88
N THR A 203 3.46 -4.41 13.72
CA THR A 203 2.79 -5.15 12.64
C THR A 203 2.75 -4.40 11.31
N SER A 204 3.08 -3.11 11.33
CA SER A 204 2.87 -2.16 10.23
C SER A 204 1.41 -1.94 9.81
N ASP A 205 0.45 -2.37 10.61
CA ASP A 205 -0.96 -2.09 10.36
C ASP A 205 -1.24 -0.57 10.33
N LEU A 206 -1.97 -0.13 9.30
CA LEU A 206 -2.43 1.27 9.19
C LEU A 206 -3.93 1.39 9.47
N PHE A 207 -4.30 2.05 10.56
CA PHE A 207 -5.68 2.40 10.87
C PHE A 207 -5.98 3.79 10.31
N ILE A 208 -6.85 3.85 9.31
CA ILE A 208 -7.16 5.13 8.66
C ILE A 208 -8.21 5.92 9.45
N GLY A 209 -8.04 7.24 9.50
CA GLY A 209 -8.95 8.14 10.21
C GLY A 209 -10.38 8.17 9.66
N LEU A 210 -10.60 7.61 8.46
CA LEU A 210 -11.93 7.51 7.85
C LEU A 210 -12.90 6.64 8.67
N GLU A 211 -12.43 5.64 9.42
CA GLU A 211 -13.32 4.89 10.33
C GLU A 211 -13.89 5.80 11.43
N THR A 212 -13.07 6.70 11.99
CA THR A 212 -13.52 7.68 12.98
C THR A 212 -14.49 8.68 12.36
N GLU A 213 -14.24 9.09 11.12
CA GLU A 213 -15.16 9.97 10.39
C GLU A 213 -16.53 9.32 10.16
N ILE A 214 -16.55 8.08 9.68
CA ILE A 214 -17.77 7.31 9.46
C ILE A 214 -18.50 7.05 10.78
N LYS A 215 -17.78 6.73 11.86
CA LYS A 215 -18.38 6.51 13.20
C LYS A 215 -19.08 7.77 13.72
N ASN A 216 -18.50 8.94 13.47
CA ASN A 216 -19.02 10.21 13.99
C ASN A 216 -20.14 10.80 13.12
N ASP A 217 -20.16 10.57 11.81
CA ASP A 217 -21.16 11.13 10.89
C ASP A 217 -21.34 10.27 9.62
N SER A 218 -21.89 9.06 9.78
CA SER A 218 -22.05 8.10 8.69
C SER A 218 -22.99 8.60 7.60
N LEU A 219 -24.10 9.26 7.96
CA LEU A 219 -25.11 9.74 7.02
C LEU A 219 -24.53 10.77 6.03
N ASN A 220 -23.80 11.76 6.54
CA ASN A 220 -23.17 12.78 5.71
C ASN A 220 -21.98 12.23 4.92
N TYR A 221 -21.22 11.30 5.51
CA TYR A 221 -20.12 10.65 4.81
C TYR A 221 -20.62 9.91 3.56
N TYR A 222 -21.63 9.05 3.74
CA TYR A 222 -22.15 8.23 2.66
C TYR A 222 -23.02 9.00 1.67
N SER A 223 -23.67 10.10 2.07
CA SER A 223 -24.36 10.97 1.10
C SER A 223 -23.37 11.58 0.09
N LYS A 224 -22.18 12.00 0.54
CA LYS A 224 -21.09 12.47 -0.32
C LYS A 224 -20.52 11.36 -1.20
N LEU A 225 -20.28 10.18 -0.61
CA LEU A 225 -19.73 9.06 -1.36
C LEU A 225 -20.70 8.56 -2.44
N LYS A 226 -22.00 8.50 -2.16
CA LYS A 226 -23.03 8.09 -3.12
C LYS A 226 -23.03 8.97 -4.37
N LYS A 227 -22.95 10.29 -4.17
CA LYS A 227 -22.83 11.26 -5.27
C LYS A 227 -21.59 11.01 -6.14
N LEU A 228 -20.49 10.54 -5.55
CA LEU A 228 -19.25 10.20 -6.27
C LEU A 228 -19.31 8.83 -6.95
N SER A 229 -19.96 7.84 -6.34
CA SER A 229 -20.09 6.49 -6.90
C SER A 229 -21.02 6.44 -8.10
N GLU A 230 -22.11 7.21 -8.08
CA GLU A 230 -23.05 7.34 -9.21
C GLU A 230 -22.37 7.86 -10.49
N LEU A 231 -21.27 8.62 -10.36
CA LEU A 231 -20.47 9.11 -11.49
C LEU A 231 -19.57 8.01 -12.10
N LYS A 232 -19.31 6.90 -11.39
CA LYS A 232 -18.32 5.87 -11.78
C LYS A 232 -18.89 4.70 -12.58
N TYR A 233 -20.21 4.57 -12.72
CA TYR A 233 -20.86 3.48 -13.49
C TYR A 233 -20.74 3.61 -15.03
N LYS A 234 -19.92 4.54 -15.55
CA LYS A 234 -19.81 4.80 -17.00
C LYS A 234 -18.62 4.14 -17.70
N VAL A 235 -17.75 3.42 -16.99
CA VAL A 235 -16.57 2.78 -17.59
C VAL A 235 -16.68 1.27 -17.38
N LYS A 236 -16.79 0.51 -18.48
CA LYS A 236 -16.62 -0.94 -18.42
C LYS A 236 -15.16 -1.23 -18.06
N PRO A 237 -14.89 -2.14 -17.11
CA PRO A 237 -13.52 -2.53 -16.83
C PRO A 237 -12.96 -3.17 -18.10
N GLU A 238 -11.78 -2.74 -18.50
CA GLU A 238 -11.00 -3.47 -19.50
C GLU A 238 -10.64 -4.81 -18.88
N VAL A 239 -10.98 -5.92 -19.53
CA VAL A 239 -10.69 -7.27 -19.04
C VAL A 239 -9.30 -7.67 -19.54
N PHE A 240 -8.37 -7.85 -18.61
CA PHE A 240 -6.99 -8.22 -18.90
C PHE A 240 -6.87 -9.74 -18.83
N LEU A 241 -6.35 -10.32 -19.90
CA LEU A 241 -6.03 -11.74 -19.93
C LEU A 241 -4.67 -11.97 -19.27
N PRO A 242 -4.43 -13.15 -18.68
CA PRO A 242 -3.11 -13.48 -18.18
C PRO A 242 -2.05 -13.37 -19.27
N ASN A 243 -0.90 -12.81 -18.90
CA ASN A 243 0.27 -12.69 -19.76
C ASN A 243 1.46 -13.45 -19.17
N ASP A 244 2.52 -13.63 -19.95
CA ASP A 244 3.71 -14.39 -19.55
C ASP A 244 4.39 -13.81 -18.30
N THR A 245 4.32 -12.50 -18.09
CA THR A 245 4.88 -11.87 -16.90
C THR A 245 4.06 -12.20 -15.65
N GLU A 246 2.73 -12.17 -15.74
CA GLU A 246 1.83 -12.61 -14.67
C GLU A 246 2.11 -14.08 -14.31
N ILE A 247 2.10 -14.97 -15.30
CA ILE A 247 2.36 -16.41 -15.10
C ILE A 247 3.72 -16.63 -14.44
N LYS A 248 4.78 -15.98 -14.95
CA LYS A 248 6.12 -16.10 -14.38
C LYS A 248 6.16 -15.66 -12.92
N LEU A 249 5.64 -14.48 -12.61
CA LEU A 249 5.70 -13.93 -11.26
C LEU A 249 4.88 -14.76 -10.25
N LEU A 250 3.72 -15.29 -10.67
CA LEU A 250 2.91 -16.18 -9.81
C LEU A 250 3.64 -17.50 -9.53
N ASN A 251 4.29 -18.10 -10.53
CA ASN A 251 5.09 -19.31 -10.33
C ASN A 251 6.29 -19.06 -9.41
N GLU A 252 7.02 -17.96 -9.58
CA GLU A 252 8.13 -17.61 -8.69
C GLU A 252 7.66 -17.37 -7.24
N ILE A 253 6.46 -16.81 -7.03
CA ILE A 253 5.86 -16.71 -5.70
C ILE A 253 5.57 -18.11 -5.14
N LYS A 254 4.97 -18.98 -5.94
CA LYS A 254 4.65 -20.36 -5.57
C LYS A 254 5.91 -21.17 -5.20
N GLU A 255 7.00 -21.01 -5.95
CA GLU A 255 8.29 -21.65 -5.65
C GLU A 255 8.83 -21.28 -4.26
N VAL A 256 8.77 -20.00 -3.89
CA VAL A 256 9.16 -19.56 -2.53
C VAL A 256 8.20 -20.15 -1.50
N PHE A 257 6.89 -20.16 -1.77
CA PHE A 257 5.93 -20.76 -0.86
C PHE A 257 6.15 -22.27 -0.65
N ASP A 258 6.52 -23.00 -1.70
CA ASP A 258 6.85 -24.43 -1.60
C ASP A 258 8.13 -24.66 -0.81
N LYS A 259 9.17 -23.85 -1.04
CA LYS A 259 10.41 -23.87 -0.27
C LYS A 259 10.16 -23.70 1.23
N HIS A 260 9.23 -22.82 1.61
CA HIS A 260 8.88 -22.51 3.00
C HIS A 260 7.76 -23.38 3.57
N GLN A 261 7.16 -24.26 2.76
CA GLN A 261 5.93 -24.99 3.10
C GLN A 261 4.83 -24.05 3.60
N THR A 262 4.69 -22.89 2.95
CA THR A 262 3.78 -21.82 3.34
C THR A 262 2.33 -22.28 3.24
N LYS A 263 1.54 -22.03 4.28
CA LYS A 263 0.08 -22.09 4.22
C LYS A 263 -0.46 -20.75 3.74
N TYR A 264 -1.06 -20.71 2.56
CA TYR A 264 -1.46 -19.45 1.94
C TYR A 264 -2.93 -19.39 1.54
N LYS A 265 -3.45 -18.16 1.44
CA LYS A 265 -4.77 -17.84 0.90
C LYS A 265 -4.64 -16.69 -0.09
N ILE A 266 -5.18 -16.86 -1.30
CA ILE A 266 -5.24 -15.88 -2.37
C ILE A 266 -6.67 -15.38 -2.47
N VAL A 267 -6.89 -14.08 -2.23
CA VAL A 267 -8.22 -13.51 -2.02
C VAL A 267 -8.44 -12.35 -2.97
N SER A 268 -9.47 -12.37 -3.81
CA SER A 268 -9.78 -11.21 -4.64
C SER A 268 -10.48 -10.11 -3.84
N ASN A 269 -10.09 -8.85 -4.07
CA ASN A 269 -10.67 -7.71 -3.38
C ASN A 269 -12.12 -7.45 -3.86
N PRO A 270 -13.07 -7.15 -2.94
CA PRO A 270 -14.37 -6.62 -3.33
C PRO A 270 -14.27 -5.16 -3.80
N PHE A 271 -15.13 -4.77 -4.74
CA PHE A 271 -15.21 -3.41 -5.28
C PHE A 271 -16.64 -2.90 -5.32
N ILE A 272 -16.86 -1.62 -5.05
CA ILE A 272 -18.19 -1.00 -5.20
C ILE A 272 -18.68 -1.06 -6.65
N SER A 273 -17.75 -1.04 -7.62
CA SER A 273 -18.05 -1.14 -9.05
C SER A 273 -18.40 -2.56 -9.49
N GLN A 274 -18.26 -3.55 -8.60
CA GLN A 274 -18.57 -4.95 -8.90
C GLN A 274 -17.80 -5.47 -10.12
N PHE A 275 -16.57 -5.01 -10.30
CA PHE A 275 -15.71 -5.51 -11.36
C PHE A 275 -15.22 -6.92 -11.00
N PRO A 276 -15.54 -7.94 -11.81
CA PRO A 276 -15.13 -9.30 -11.54
C PRO A 276 -13.68 -9.54 -11.97
N LEU A 277 -13.02 -10.45 -11.29
CA LEU A 277 -11.80 -11.09 -11.76
C LEU A 277 -12.10 -11.87 -13.04
N CYS A 278 -11.20 -11.81 -14.03
CA CYS A 278 -11.36 -12.55 -15.27
C CYS A 278 -11.37 -14.06 -15.00
N ASN A 279 -12.25 -14.83 -15.66
CA ASN A 279 -12.29 -16.30 -15.53
C ASN A 279 -10.93 -16.95 -15.83
N LYS A 280 -10.21 -16.50 -16.86
CA LYS A 280 -8.88 -17.04 -17.20
C LYS A 280 -7.83 -16.75 -16.11
N GLN A 281 -7.91 -15.59 -15.46
CA GLN A 281 -7.04 -15.26 -14.32
C GLN A 281 -7.39 -16.13 -13.11
N LYS A 282 -8.68 -16.31 -12.84
CA LYS A 282 -9.15 -17.21 -11.78
C LYS A 282 -8.67 -18.64 -11.99
N GLU A 283 -8.83 -19.18 -13.20
CA GLU A 283 -8.32 -20.52 -13.58
C GLU A 283 -6.80 -20.60 -13.42
N LEU A 284 -6.05 -19.59 -13.87
CA LEU A 284 -4.60 -19.54 -13.69
C LEU A 284 -4.21 -19.61 -12.20
N LEU A 285 -4.83 -18.78 -11.37
CA LEU A 285 -4.56 -18.77 -9.92
C LEU A 285 -4.90 -20.11 -9.27
N GLN A 286 -6.02 -20.73 -9.65
CA GLN A 286 -6.41 -22.05 -9.13
C GLN A 286 -5.45 -23.15 -9.57
N ASN A 287 -4.94 -23.08 -10.80
CA ASN A 287 -3.95 -24.04 -11.31
C ASN A 287 -2.60 -23.92 -10.59
N ILE A 288 -2.16 -22.70 -10.25
CA ILE A 288 -0.88 -22.46 -9.57
C ILE A 288 -0.98 -22.72 -8.06
N PHE A 289 -2.02 -22.20 -7.41
CA PHE A 289 -2.12 -22.16 -5.95
C PHE A 289 -3.03 -23.24 -5.35
N GLY A 290 -3.80 -23.96 -6.17
CA GLY A 290 -4.84 -24.89 -5.72
C GLY A 290 -6.18 -24.19 -5.52
N LYS A 291 -7.27 -24.85 -5.91
CA LYS A 291 -8.63 -24.30 -5.86
C LYS A 291 -9.08 -23.96 -4.44
N GLU A 292 -8.64 -24.75 -3.47
CA GLU A 292 -8.90 -24.60 -2.03
C GLU A 292 -8.22 -23.38 -1.40
N ASN A 293 -7.30 -22.74 -2.12
CA ASN A 293 -6.57 -21.56 -1.64
C ASN A 293 -6.98 -20.27 -2.35
N VAL A 294 -7.89 -20.32 -3.33
CA VAL A 294 -8.31 -19.15 -4.13
C VAL A 294 -9.76 -18.80 -3.83
N TYR A 295 -9.98 -17.61 -3.26
CA TYR A 295 -11.28 -17.09 -2.85
C TYR A 295 -11.61 -15.82 -3.61
N ASP A 296 -12.81 -15.77 -4.18
CA ASP A 296 -13.18 -14.73 -5.12
C ASP A 296 -14.36 -13.89 -4.60
N PHE A 297 -14.05 -12.70 -4.07
CA PHE A 297 -15.02 -11.70 -3.60
C PHE A 297 -15.19 -10.53 -4.57
N SER A 298 -14.53 -10.59 -5.72
CA SER A 298 -14.70 -9.65 -6.81
C SER A 298 -16.10 -9.78 -7.42
N GLY A 299 -16.52 -8.79 -8.23
CA GLY A 299 -17.85 -8.83 -8.83
C GLY A 299 -18.98 -8.52 -7.84
N LYS A 300 -20.16 -9.04 -8.14
CA LYS A 300 -21.37 -8.85 -7.33
C LYS A 300 -21.40 -9.86 -6.18
N SER A 301 -21.38 -9.37 -4.95
CA SER A 301 -21.38 -10.19 -3.71
C SER A 301 -22.09 -9.43 -2.59
N GLN A 302 -22.33 -10.10 -1.46
CA GLN A 302 -22.87 -9.44 -0.25
C GLN A 302 -22.03 -8.23 0.20
N PHE A 303 -20.73 -8.23 -0.10
CA PHE A 303 -19.82 -7.15 0.27
C PHE A 303 -19.91 -5.95 -0.68
N SER A 304 -20.13 -6.17 -1.99
CA SER A 304 -20.16 -5.11 -3.00
C SER A 304 -21.54 -4.49 -3.24
N LEU A 305 -22.59 -5.01 -2.60
CA LEU A 305 -23.96 -4.49 -2.72
C LEU A 305 -24.19 -3.21 -1.92
N HIS A 306 -23.48 -3.01 -0.81
CA HIS A 306 -23.75 -1.91 0.11
C HIS A 306 -22.59 -0.91 0.13
N ILE A 307 -22.87 0.36 -0.16
CA ILE A 307 -21.86 1.43 -0.19
C ILE A 307 -21.19 1.64 1.18
N ASP A 308 -21.89 1.34 2.27
CA ASP A 308 -21.39 1.47 3.63
C ASP A 308 -20.34 0.41 4.00
N ASN A 309 -20.08 -0.54 3.12
CA ASN A 309 -18.97 -1.49 3.18
C ASN A 309 -17.64 -0.90 2.68
N PHE A 310 -17.63 0.34 2.18
CA PHE A 310 -16.45 0.95 1.60
C PHE A 310 -16.11 2.31 2.24
N TYR A 311 -14.82 2.65 2.22
CA TYR A 311 -14.33 4.01 2.51
C TYR A 311 -14.47 4.89 1.28
N ASP A 312 -14.18 4.34 0.11
CA ASP A 312 -14.22 5.03 -1.17
C ASP A 312 -14.58 4.05 -2.30
N ALA A 313 -14.28 4.37 -3.55
CA ALA A 313 -14.65 3.50 -4.68
C ALA A 313 -13.84 2.20 -4.78
N SER A 314 -12.76 2.05 -4.01
CA SER A 314 -11.81 0.94 -4.16
C SER A 314 -11.37 0.31 -2.84
N HIS A 315 -11.53 0.98 -1.70
CA HIS A 315 -11.12 0.48 -0.39
C HIS A 315 -12.34 0.03 0.40
N PHE A 316 -12.47 -1.29 0.59
CA PHE A 316 -13.46 -1.86 1.50
C PHE A 316 -13.10 -1.57 2.96
N ARG A 317 -14.06 -1.74 3.86
CA ARG A 317 -13.89 -1.44 5.28
C ARG A 317 -13.41 -2.64 6.08
N ARG A 318 -12.81 -2.36 7.24
CA ARG A 318 -12.38 -3.40 8.19
C ARG A 318 -13.49 -4.40 8.55
N LYS A 319 -14.75 -3.96 8.68
CA LYS A 319 -15.88 -4.88 8.92
C LYS A 319 -16.01 -5.95 7.83
N VAL A 320 -15.82 -5.58 6.56
CA VAL A 320 -15.84 -6.51 5.43
C VAL A 320 -14.63 -7.44 5.47
N ALA A 321 -13.45 -6.90 5.80
CA ALA A 321 -12.25 -7.70 5.97
C ALA A 321 -12.43 -8.82 7.00
N LYS A 322 -13.08 -8.52 8.14
CA LYS A 322 -13.37 -9.51 9.18
C LYS A 322 -14.33 -10.60 8.71
N GLU A 323 -15.38 -10.24 7.98
CA GLU A 323 -16.31 -11.24 7.41
C GLU A 323 -15.62 -12.11 6.35
N ILE A 324 -14.78 -11.52 5.50
CA ILE A 324 -13.95 -12.28 4.54
C ILE A 324 -13.03 -13.26 5.27
N LEU A 325 -12.30 -12.80 6.29
CA LEU A 325 -11.41 -13.67 7.09
C LEU A 325 -12.20 -14.83 7.70
N LYS A 326 -13.35 -14.54 8.29
CA LYS A 326 -14.24 -15.56 8.82
C LYS A 326 -14.63 -16.58 7.75
N GLU A 327 -15.07 -16.13 6.58
CA GLU A 327 -15.51 -17.02 5.49
C GLU A 327 -14.38 -17.93 4.98
N ILE A 328 -13.17 -17.41 4.78
CA ILE A 328 -12.06 -18.18 4.20
C ILE A 328 -11.38 -19.14 5.19
N TYR A 329 -11.56 -18.94 6.50
CA TYR A 329 -10.97 -19.78 7.56
C TYR A 329 -12.00 -20.63 8.34
N SER A 330 -13.30 -20.48 8.08
CA SER A 330 -14.33 -21.33 8.69
C SER A 330 -14.57 -22.67 7.96
N ASN A 331 -13.82 -22.94 6.89
CA ASN A 331 -13.97 -24.13 6.03
C ASN A 331 -12.86 -25.14 6.24
#